data_AF-A0A917K635-F1
#
_entry.id   AF-A0A917K635-F1
#
_cell.length_a   1.000
_cell.length_b   1.000
_cell.length_c   1.000
_cell.angle_alpha   90.00
_cell.angle_beta   90.00
_cell.angle_gamma   90.00
#
_symmetry.space_group_name_H-M   'P 1'
#
loop_
_entity.id
_entity.type
_entity.pdbx_description
1 polymer ?
#
loop_
_entity_poly.entity_id
_entity_poly.type
_entity_poly.pdbx_seq_one_letter_code
_entity_poly.pdbx_strand_id
1 'polypeptide(L)'
;MIYWYGREKIDVFIDAFQMCHRIDFAHRLELQPVTLPLADLALTKLQIVEFTEKDIKDTLALILASDWAERDEPGVFNVARFAEVLAGDWGLWKTVTNNLHMLERHAESLLQGDAPALAKVRDGIRRLREATDARRKSWRWRLRAVIGERVRWYELPEEP
;
A
#
# COMPACT_ATOMS: atom_id res chain seq x y z
N MET A 1 16.87 7.18 8.20
CA MET A 1 17.65 7.81 9.29
C MET A 1 16.68 8.33 10.33
N ILE A 2 16.95 8.11 11.61
CA ILE A 2 16.06 8.57 12.70
C ILE A 2 16.62 9.86 13.27
N TYR A 3 15.78 10.88 13.34
CA TYR A 3 16.05 12.17 13.98
C TYR A 3 15.03 12.41 15.09
N TRP A 4 15.35 13.34 15.99
CA TRP A 4 14.46 13.78 17.05
C TRP A 4 14.32 15.30 17.00
N TYR A 5 13.08 15.80 17.04
CA TYR A 5 12.79 17.22 17.20
C TYR A 5 11.98 17.43 18.48
N GLY A 6 12.67 17.83 19.55
CA GLY A 6 12.10 17.84 20.89
C GLY A 6 11.79 16.41 21.35
N ARG A 7 10.50 16.09 21.52
CA ARG A 7 10.02 14.72 21.88
C ARG A 7 9.53 13.93 20.68
N GLU A 8 9.47 14.54 19.50
CA GLU A 8 8.95 13.91 18.30
C GLU A 8 10.07 13.13 17.60
N LYS A 9 9.80 11.86 17.30
CA LYS A 9 10.66 11.03 16.45
C LYS A 9 10.34 11.33 14.99
N ILE A 10 11.37 11.58 14.19
CA ILE A 10 11.29 11.87 12.76
C ILE A 10 12.07 10.81 11.99
N ASP A 11 11.36 9.99 11.23
CA ASP A 11 11.98 9.03 10.32
C ASP A 11 12.16 9.68 8.93
N VAL A 12 13.42 9.78 8.48
CA VAL A 12 13.79 10.36 7.18
C VAL A 12 14.18 9.24 6.22
N PHE A 13 13.48 9.21 5.09
CA PHE A 13 13.72 8.32 3.96
C PHE A 13 14.15 9.16 2.75
N ILE A 14 15.20 8.71 2.05
CA ILE A 14 15.71 9.38 0.84
C ILE A 14 15.36 8.50 -0.35
N ASP A 15 14.60 9.06 -1.30
CA ASP A 15 14.15 8.46 -2.56
C ASP A 15 13.29 7.19 -2.47
N ALA A 16 13.46 6.35 -1.46
CA ALA A 16 12.71 5.13 -1.30
C ALA A 16 12.29 4.92 0.15
N PHE A 17 11.09 4.39 0.32
CA PHE A 17 10.60 3.92 1.60
C PHE A 17 11.00 2.46 1.77
N GLN A 18 11.94 2.20 2.69
CA GLN A 18 12.51 0.87 2.93
C GLN A 18 12.10 0.39 4.33
N MET A 19 11.09 -0.47 4.37
CA MET A 19 10.58 -1.14 5.57
C MET A 19 10.49 -2.65 5.30
N CYS A 20 9.31 -3.28 5.42
CA CYS A 20 9.16 -4.69 5.04
C CYS A 20 9.41 -4.92 3.53
N HIS A 21 9.11 -3.91 2.73
CA HIS A 21 9.42 -3.83 1.31
C HIS A 21 10.04 -2.47 0.97
N ARG A 22 10.81 -2.42 -0.10
CA ARG A 22 11.29 -1.16 -0.69
C ARG A 22 10.29 -0.65 -1.72
N ILE A 23 9.82 0.58 -1.55
CA ILE A 23 8.97 1.27 -2.52
C ILE A 23 9.70 2.53 -2.98
N ASP A 24 9.88 2.67 -4.29
CA ASP A 24 10.57 3.82 -4.89
C ASP A 24 9.64 5.03 -5.03
N PHE A 25 10.08 6.16 -4.48
CA PHE A 25 9.41 7.45 -4.45
C PHE A 25 10.23 8.59 -5.07
N ALA A 26 11.38 8.33 -5.69
CA ALA A 26 12.31 9.38 -6.15
C ALA A 26 11.62 10.45 -7.03
N HIS A 27 10.71 10.02 -7.91
CA HIS A 27 9.94 10.89 -8.81
C HIS A 27 8.51 11.16 -8.33
N ARG A 28 8.24 10.91 -7.05
CA ARG A 28 6.90 10.97 -6.44
C ARG A 28 6.78 12.08 -5.40
N LEU A 29 7.89 12.46 -4.77
CA LEU A 29 7.91 13.39 -3.63
C LEU A 29 7.36 14.78 -3.96
N GLU A 30 7.53 15.24 -5.20
CA GLU A 30 7.10 16.59 -5.63
C GLU A 30 5.69 16.61 -6.25
N LEU A 31 5.03 15.45 -6.37
CA LEU A 31 3.70 15.38 -7.02
C LEU A 31 2.58 16.01 -6.20
N GLN A 32 2.81 16.21 -4.90
CA GLN A 32 1.86 16.80 -3.97
C GLN A 32 2.62 17.71 -2.99
N PRO A 33 2.03 18.84 -2.57
CA PRO A 33 2.77 19.90 -1.87
C PRO A 33 3.15 19.57 -0.43
N VAL A 34 2.42 18.66 0.23
CA VAL A 34 2.55 18.43 1.69
C VAL A 34 2.55 16.95 2.11
N THR A 35 2.34 16.02 1.19
CA THR A 35 2.25 14.58 1.48
C THR A 35 2.59 13.76 0.23
N LEU A 36 2.68 12.44 0.35
CA LEU A 36 2.76 11.56 -0.80
C LEU A 36 1.39 11.42 -1.50
N PRO A 37 1.34 11.10 -2.81
CA PRO A 37 0.10 10.68 -3.46
C PRO A 37 -0.58 9.52 -2.72
N LEU A 38 -1.92 9.49 -2.72
CA LEU A 38 -2.71 8.53 -1.93
C LEU A 38 -2.35 7.06 -2.21
N ALA A 39 -2.06 6.73 -3.47
CA ALA A 39 -1.62 5.37 -3.84
C ALA A 39 -0.27 4.99 -3.18
N ASP A 40 0.67 5.92 -3.10
CA ASP A 40 1.97 5.69 -2.47
C ASP A 40 1.83 5.62 -0.94
N LEU A 41 0.99 6.48 -0.33
CA LEU A 41 0.66 6.37 1.10
C LEU A 41 0.04 5.01 1.44
N ALA A 42 -0.94 4.57 0.65
CA ALA A 42 -1.57 3.27 0.85
C ALA A 42 -0.57 2.12 0.71
N LEU A 43 0.38 2.20 -0.23
CA LEU A 43 1.45 1.21 -0.35
C LEU A 43 2.37 1.18 0.88
N THR A 44 2.65 2.31 1.54
CA THR A 44 3.44 2.30 2.79
C THR A 44 2.75 1.53 3.91
N LYS A 45 1.42 1.54 3.96
CA LYS A 45 0.62 0.79 4.95
C LYS A 45 0.42 -0.67 4.55
N LEU A 46 0.03 -0.91 3.30
CA LEU A 46 -0.25 -2.25 2.79
C LEU A 46 1.00 -3.12 2.64
N GLN A 47 2.20 -2.55 2.69
CA GLN A 47 3.45 -3.31 2.69
C GLN A 47 3.78 -3.95 4.05
N ILE A 48 3.10 -3.58 5.14
CA ILE A 48 3.41 -4.07 6.48
C ILE A 48 3.03 -5.54 6.59
N VAL A 49 3.99 -6.41 6.90
CA VAL A 49 3.76 -7.87 6.98
C VAL A 49 2.94 -8.21 8.23
N GLU A 50 3.26 -7.58 9.36
CA GLU A 50 2.51 -7.67 10.60
C GLU A 50 1.38 -6.63 10.60
N PHE A 51 0.38 -6.84 9.74
CA PHE A 51 -0.66 -5.85 9.46
C PHE A 51 -1.60 -5.65 10.67
N THR A 52 -1.40 -4.56 11.41
CA THR A 52 -2.09 -4.31 12.69
C THR A 52 -3.49 -3.70 12.51
N GLU A 53 -4.28 -3.67 13.59
CA GLU A 53 -5.58 -2.97 13.60
C GLU A 53 -5.45 -1.47 13.28
N LYS A 54 -4.35 -0.84 13.73
CA LYS A 54 -4.06 0.56 13.39
C LYS A 54 -3.85 0.72 11.89
N ASP A 55 -3.06 -0.16 11.27
CA ASP A 55 -2.77 -0.09 9.83
C ASP A 55 -4.02 -0.38 8.99
N ILE A 56 -4.89 -1.28 9.47
CA ILE A 56 -6.22 -1.52 8.89
C ILE A 56 -7.04 -0.22 8.90
N LYS A 57 -7.17 0.43 10.05
CA LYS A 57 -7.95 1.68 10.19
C LYS A 57 -7.39 2.80 9.31
N ASP A 58 -6.06 2.98 9.30
CA ASP A 58 -5.38 3.97 8.46
C ASP A 58 -5.65 3.68 6.96
N THR A 59 -5.57 2.41 6.54
CA THR A 59 -5.82 2.02 5.15
C THR A 59 -7.29 2.20 4.76
N LEU A 60 -8.23 1.85 5.64
CA LEU A 60 -9.67 2.09 5.42
C LEU A 60 -9.96 3.59 5.28
N ALA A 61 -9.36 4.43 6.14
CA ALA A 61 -9.51 5.87 6.07
C ALA A 61 -9.01 6.43 4.73
N LEU A 62 -7.85 5.97 4.24
CA LEU A 62 -7.35 6.35 2.91
C LEU A 62 -8.33 5.97 1.81
N ILE A 63 -8.84 4.74 1.79
CA ILE A 63 -9.80 4.25 0.78
C ILE A 63 -11.12 5.04 0.83
N LEU A 64 -11.65 5.31 2.03
CA LEU A 64 -12.89 6.04 2.23
C LEU A 64 -12.76 7.52 1.84
N ALA A 65 -11.60 8.13 2.05
CA ALA A 65 -11.31 9.51 1.67
C ALA A 65 -10.98 9.68 0.18
N SER A 66 -10.69 8.58 -0.53
CA SER A 66 -10.23 8.64 -1.92
C SER A 66 -11.36 8.79 -2.93
N ASP A 67 -11.13 9.64 -3.91
CA ASP A 67 -11.62 9.44 -5.27
C ASP A 67 -10.62 8.59 -6.07
N TRP A 68 -11.00 8.05 -7.22
CA TRP A 68 -10.21 7.05 -7.95
C TRP A 68 -9.96 7.48 -9.40
N ALA A 69 -8.72 7.39 -9.85
CA ALA A 69 -8.35 7.63 -11.25
C ALA A 69 -7.15 6.78 -11.69
N GLU A 70 -6.79 6.89 -12.97
CA GLU A 70 -5.64 6.22 -13.59
C GLU A 70 -4.38 7.11 -13.66
N ARG A 71 -4.43 8.30 -13.05
CA ARG A 71 -3.32 9.26 -13.03
C ARG A 71 -3.27 9.99 -11.69
N ASP A 72 -2.13 10.60 -11.39
CA ASP A 72 -1.96 11.38 -10.17
C ASP A 72 -2.65 12.73 -10.29
N GLU A 73 -3.56 13.00 -9.35
CA GLU A 73 -4.24 14.27 -9.18
C GLU A 73 -4.38 14.56 -7.67
N PRO A 74 -4.45 15.84 -7.26
CA PRO A 74 -4.71 16.19 -5.87
C PRO A 74 -5.95 15.51 -5.31
N GLY A 75 -5.79 14.76 -4.20
CA GLY A 75 -6.90 14.08 -3.52
C GLY A 75 -7.39 12.79 -4.20
N VAL A 76 -6.71 12.31 -5.24
CA VAL A 76 -7.15 11.13 -6.01
C VAL A 76 -6.18 9.96 -5.82
N PHE A 77 -6.74 8.75 -5.71
CA PHE A 77 -6.00 7.51 -5.68
C PHE A 77 -5.69 7.04 -7.11
N ASN A 78 -4.40 7.05 -7.48
CA ASN A 78 -3.93 6.54 -8.76
C ASN A 78 -3.83 5.01 -8.78
N VAL A 79 -4.84 4.35 -9.37
CA VAL A 79 -4.95 2.89 -9.47
C VAL A 79 -3.88 2.30 -10.37
N ALA A 80 -3.57 2.95 -11.51
CA ALA A 80 -2.51 2.53 -12.41
C ALA A 80 -1.16 2.45 -11.67
N ARG A 81 -0.81 3.49 -10.89
CA ARG A 81 0.44 3.51 -10.11
C ARG A 81 0.50 2.35 -9.12
N PHE A 82 -0.57 2.11 -8.37
CA PHE A 82 -0.63 1.01 -7.43
C PHE A 82 -0.37 -0.34 -8.12
N ALA A 83 -1.09 -0.60 -9.22
CA ALA A 83 -0.91 -1.82 -10.01
C ALA A 83 0.50 -1.94 -10.61
N GLU A 84 1.14 -0.83 -10.98
CA GLU A 84 2.51 -0.79 -11.49
C GLU A 84 3.51 -1.40 -10.52
N VAL A 85 3.46 -0.89 -9.29
CA VAL A 85 4.38 -1.25 -8.22
C VAL A 85 4.26 -2.75 -7.94
N LEU A 86 3.03 -3.24 -7.80
CA LEU A 86 2.78 -4.66 -7.53
C LEU A 86 3.10 -5.58 -8.71
N ALA A 87 2.97 -5.10 -9.95
CA ALA A 87 3.38 -5.88 -11.12
C ALA A 87 4.92 -5.97 -11.25
N GLY A 88 5.65 -5.08 -10.61
CA GLY A 88 7.11 -5.05 -10.55
C GLY A 88 7.70 -6.05 -9.55
N ASP A 89 7.05 -6.23 -8.40
CA ASP A 89 7.58 -6.96 -7.24
C ASP A 89 6.60 -8.02 -6.70
N TRP A 90 7.02 -9.29 -6.71
CA TRP A 90 6.19 -10.40 -6.23
C TRP A 90 6.04 -10.43 -4.72
N GLY A 91 7.08 -10.09 -3.96
CA GLY A 91 7.04 -10.10 -2.51
C GLY A 91 6.07 -9.04 -2.00
N LEU A 92 6.18 -7.82 -2.54
CA LEU A 92 5.26 -6.74 -2.20
C LEU A 92 3.83 -7.07 -2.64
N TRP A 93 3.65 -7.59 -3.86
CA TRP A 93 2.33 -8.07 -4.33
C TRP A 93 1.72 -9.11 -3.37
N LYS A 94 2.51 -10.06 -2.89
CA LYS A 94 2.05 -11.12 -1.99
C LYS A 94 1.58 -10.53 -0.66
N THR A 95 2.37 -9.65 -0.03
CA THR A 95 1.99 -8.99 1.22
C THR A 95 0.76 -8.12 1.04
N VAL A 96 0.73 -7.28 0.01
CA VAL A 96 -0.39 -6.37 -0.25
C VAL A 96 -1.68 -7.14 -0.54
N THR A 97 -1.62 -8.22 -1.34
CA THR A 97 -2.82 -9.03 -1.64
C THR A 97 -3.39 -9.68 -0.38
N ASN A 98 -2.52 -10.24 0.49
CA ASN A 98 -2.94 -10.77 1.79
C ASN A 98 -3.59 -9.68 2.66
N ASN A 99 -2.98 -8.50 2.70
CA ASN A 99 -3.48 -7.37 3.49
C ASN A 99 -4.82 -6.85 2.97
N LEU A 100 -5.04 -6.81 1.65
CA LEU A 100 -6.35 -6.48 1.08
C LEU A 100 -7.44 -7.50 1.47
N HIS A 101 -7.11 -8.79 1.62
CA HIS A 101 -8.06 -9.78 2.13
C HIS A 101 -8.40 -9.54 3.61
N MET A 102 -7.39 -9.23 4.42
CA MET A 102 -7.61 -8.88 5.83
C MET A 102 -8.43 -7.60 5.95
N LEU A 103 -8.13 -6.59 5.13
CA LEU A 103 -8.82 -5.31 5.11
C LEU A 103 -10.32 -5.49 4.83
N GLU A 104 -10.66 -6.28 3.80
CA GLU A 104 -12.04 -6.60 3.44
C GLU A 104 -12.79 -7.26 4.61
N ARG A 105 -12.18 -8.28 5.24
CA ARG A 105 -12.77 -8.97 6.40
C ARG A 105 -13.01 -8.04 7.59
N HIS A 106 -12.06 -7.16 7.91
CA HIS A 106 -12.21 -6.25 9.04
C HIS A 106 -13.14 -5.08 8.74
N ALA A 107 -13.25 -4.65 7.47
CA ALA A 107 -14.20 -3.61 7.07
C ALA A 107 -15.65 -3.99 7.40
N GLU A 108 -16.01 -5.26 7.23
CA GLU A 108 -17.36 -5.75 7.57
C GLU A 108 -17.71 -5.56 9.04
N SER A 109 -16.73 -5.78 9.94
CA SER A 109 -16.92 -5.59 11.37
C SER A 109 -16.82 -4.13 11.80
N LEU A 110 -15.83 -3.38 11.29
CA LEU A 110 -15.56 -2.00 11.71
C LEU A 110 -16.58 -1.00 11.16
N LEU A 111 -17.17 -1.28 9.99
CA LEU A 111 -18.16 -0.43 9.33
C LEU A 111 -19.57 -1.03 9.46
N GLN A 112 -19.79 -1.92 10.44
CA GLN A 112 -21.10 -2.51 10.69
C GLN A 112 -22.11 -1.39 11.02
N GLY A 113 -23.03 -1.14 10.10
CA GLY A 113 -24.04 -0.06 10.21
C GLY A 113 -23.86 1.08 9.21
N ASP A 114 -22.73 1.15 8.50
CA ASP A 114 -22.48 2.12 7.42
C ASP A 114 -22.35 1.39 6.08
N ALA A 115 -23.50 1.04 5.50
CA ALA A 115 -23.55 0.33 4.22
C ALA A 115 -22.90 1.12 3.05
N PRO A 116 -23.07 2.45 2.93
CA PRO A 116 -22.34 3.24 1.94
C PRO A 116 -20.82 3.16 2.08
N ALA A 117 -20.28 3.30 3.30
CA ALA A 117 -18.85 3.20 3.54
C ALA A 117 -18.32 1.79 3.20
N LEU A 118 -19.03 0.75 3.63
CA LEU A 118 -18.65 -0.63 3.33
C LEU A 118 -18.65 -0.91 1.82
N ALA A 119 -19.65 -0.40 1.09
CA ALA A 119 -19.71 -0.52 -0.37
C ALA A 119 -18.54 0.20 -1.05
N LYS A 120 -18.20 1.42 -0.60
CA LYS A 120 -17.04 2.17 -1.11
C LYS A 120 -15.73 1.42 -0.90
N VAL A 121 -15.53 0.81 0.27
CA VAL A 121 -14.34 0.02 0.56
C VAL A 121 -14.25 -1.22 -0.32
N ARG A 122 -15.33 -1.99 -0.43
CA ARG A 122 -15.38 -3.19 -1.30
C ARG A 122 -15.09 -2.84 -2.76
N ASP A 123 -15.67 -1.76 -3.26
CA ASP A 123 -15.43 -1.29 -4.61
C ASP A 123 -13.97 -0.87 -4.82
N GLY A 124 -13.37 -0.16 -3.86
CA GLY A 124 -11.95 0.21 -3.89
C GLY A 124 -11.04 -1.02 -3.92
N ILE A 125 -11.24 -1.98 -3.02
CA ILE A 125 -10.48 -3.23 -2.97
C ILE A 125 -10.61 -4.00 -4.30
N ARG A 126 -11.82 -4.08 -4.85
CA ARG A 126 -12.08 -4.73 -6.14
C ARG A 126 -11.30 -4.06 -7.27
N ARG A 127 -11.33 -2.72 -7.39
CA ARG A 127 -10.57 -1.96 -8.40
C ARG A 127 -9.06 -2.23 -8.31
N LEU A 128 -8.52 -2.23 -7.09
CA LEU A 128 -7.09 -2.49 -6.86
C LEU A 128 -6.68 -3.91 -7.30
N ARG A 129 -7.52 -4.91 -7.01
CA ARG A 129 -7.29 -6.29 -7.43
C ARG A 129 -7.35 -6.42 -8.95
N GLU A 130 -8.42 -5.94 -9.57
CA GLU A 130 -8.63 -5.99 -11.02
C GLU A 130 -7.49 -5.32 -11.79
N ALA A 131 -7.09 -4.11 -11.38
CA ALA A 131 -5.99 -3.39 -12.02
C ALA A 131 -4.65 -4.11 -11.86
N THR A 132 -4.41 -4.69 -10.68
CA THR A 132 -3.18 -5.46 -10.42
C THR A 132 -3.13 -6.72 -11.28
N ASP A 133 -4.24 -7.46 -11.39
CA ASP A 133 -4.31 -8.71 -12.15
C ASP A 133 -4.24 -8.48 -13.66
N ALA A 134 -4.83 -7.41 -14.16
CA ALA A 134 -4.77 -7.02 -15.57
C ALA A 134 -3.36 -6.63 -16.01
N ARG A 135 -2.48 -6.22 -15.09
CA ARG A 135 -1.17 -5.68 -15.44
C ARG A 135 -0.13 -6.78 -15.68
N ARG A 136 0.61 -6.66 -16.79
CA ARG A 136 1.69 -7.58 -17.16
C ARG A 136 2.80 -7.58 -16.11
N LYS A 137 3.06 -8.73 -15.50
CA LYS A 137 4.09 -8.90 -14.46
C LYS A 137 5.49 -8.82 -15.04
N SER A 138 6.41 -8.21 -14.30
CA SER A 138 7.82 -8.15 -14.67
C SER A 138 8.44 -9.55 -14.77
N TRP A 139 9.58 -9.66 -15.45
CA TRP A 139 10.35 -10.91 -15.48
C TRP A 139 10.81 -11.33 -14.07
N ARG A 140 11.32 -10.37 -13.28
CA ARG A 140 11.77 -10.59 -11.89
C ARG A 140 10.63 -11.08 -11.01
N TRP A 141 9.44 -10.48 -11.17
CA TRP A 141 8.21 -10.91 -10.50
C TRP A 141 7.91 -12.39 -10.82
N ARG A 142 7.92 -12.77 -12.11
CA ARG A 142 7.60 -14.14 -12.54
C ARG A 142 8.60 -15.16 -12.02
N LEU A 143 9.89 -14.86 -12.06
CA LEU A 143 10.90 -15.71 -11.43
C LEU A 143 10.67 -15.87 -9.93
N ARG A 144 10.44 -14.76 -9.23
CA ARG A 144 10.22 -14.77 -7.78
C ARG A 144 8.95 -15.52 -7.40
N ALA A 145 7.93 -15.52 -8.26
CA ALA A 145 6.70 -16.28 -8.09
C ALA A 145 6.92 -17.80 -8.13
N VAL A 146 7.84 -18.29 -8.96
CA VAL A 146 8.20 -19.73 -9.01
C VAL A 146 8.85 -20.19 -7.70
N ILE A 147 9.68 -19.33 -7.10
CA ILE A 147 10.27 -19.59 -5.77
C ILE A 147 9.17 -19.63 -4.70
N GLY A 148 8.22 -18.70 -4.78
CA GLY A 148 7.06 -18.64 -3.89
C GLY A 148 7.45 -18.34 -2.44
N GLU A 149 6.62 -18.81 -1.51
CA GLU A 149 6.77 -18.51 -0.08
C GLU A 149 7.87 -19.34 0.62
N ARG A 150 8.56 -20.23 -0.12
CA ARG A 150 9.64 -21.08 0.40
C ARG A 150 10.85 -20.29 0.90
N VAL A 151 11.03 -19.09 0.36
CA VAL A 151 12.06 -18.14 0.78
C VAL A 151 11.34 -16.90 1.31
N ARG A 152 11.83 -16.35 2.43
CA ARG A 152 11.33 -15.08 2.97
C ARG A 152 11.35 -14.01 1.87
N TRP A 153 10.28 -13.23 1.77
CA TRP A 153 10.06 -12.24 0.70
C TRP A 153 9.96 -10.80 1.21
N TYR A 154 10.24 -10.59 2.49
CA TYR A 154 10.11 -9.33 3.19
C TYR A 154 11.27 -9.16 4.18
N GLU A 155 11.53 -7.91 4.54
CA GLU A 155 12.41 -7.54 5.64
C GLU A 155 11.57 -7.30 6.91
N LEU A 156 12.17 -7.41 8.09
CA LEU A 156 11.54 -6.91 9.32
C LEU A 156 12.25 -5.61 9.68
N PRO A 157 11.51 -4.51 9.94
CA PRO A 157 12.11 -3.29 10.42
C PRO A 157 12.87 -3.56 11.72
N GLU A 158 13.98 -2.85 11.94
CA GLU A 158 14.67 -2.91 13.24
C GLU A 158 13.71 -2.47 14.36
N GLU A 159 13.67 -3.24 15.45
CA GLU A 159 12.89 -2.87 16.62
C GLU A 159 13.44 -1.55 17.20
N PRO A 160 12.59 -0.54 17.47
CA PRO A 160 13.03 0.75 18.00
C PRO A 160 13.51 0.69 19.46
#